data_AF-A0AAQ0H1N7-F1
#
_entry.id   AF-A0AAQ0H1N7-F1
#
_cell.length_a   1.000
_cell.length_b   1.000
_cell.length_c   1.000
_cell.angle_alpha   90.00
_cell.angle_beta   90.00
_cell.angle_gamma   90.00
#
_symmetry.space_group_name_H-M   'P 1'
#
loop_
_entity.id
_entity.type
_entity.pdbx_description
1 polymer ?
#
loop_
_entity_poly.entity_id
_entity_poly.type
_entity_poly.pdbx_seq_one_letter_code
_entity_poly.pdbx_strand_id
1 'polypeptide(L)' 'MLQNMSGAHLLVIVVILALDVVALVQVWRDRRRSDVVKAVWTVVILAVPVIGVVGWAVNWLLGRAAAALDRSR' A
#
# COMPACT_ATOMS: atom_id res chain seq x y z
N MET A 1 -8.27 -18.40 6.01
CA MET A 1 -7.64 -17.71 4.86
C MET A 1 -6.10 -17.67 4.91
N LEU A 2 -5.45 -17.60 6.08
CA LEU A 2 -3.98 -17.58 6.17
C LEU A 2 -3.27 -18.93 5.89
N GLN A 3 -4.01 -20.04 5.80
CA GLN A 3 -3.42 -21.39 5.69
C GLN A 3 -2.75 -21.69 4.33
N ASN A 4 -2.87 -20.80 3.33
CA ASN A 4 -2.27 -20.98 1.99
C ASN A 4 -1.10 -20.02 1.71
N MET A 5 -0.54 -19.36 2.73
CA MET A 5 0.65 -18.53 2.56
C MET A 5 1.89 -19.41 2.63
N SER A 6 2.59 -19.60 1.51
CA SER A 6 3.91 -20.24 1.57
C SER A 6 4.87 -19.37 2.39
N GLY A 7 5.89 -19.98 3.00
CA GLY A 7 6.86 -19.25 3.83
C GLY A 7 7.50 -18.04 3.13
N ALA A 8 7.64 -18.09 1.80
CA ALA A 8 8.14 -16.97 1.01
C ALA A 8 7.21 -15.74 1.04
N HIS A 9 5.88 -15.94 1.00
CA HIS A 9 4.92 -14.83 1.07
C HIS A 9 5.00 -14.14 2.43
N LEU A 10 5.09 -14.91 3.50
CA LEU A 10 5.26 -14.38 4.86
C LEU A 10 6.58 -13.62 5.00
N LEU A 11 7.67 -14.16 4.46
CA LEU A 11 8.97 -13.49 4.46
C LEU A 11 8.90 -12.11 3.78
N VAL A 12 8.29 -12.04 2.59
CA VAL A 12 8.14 -10.78 1.86
C VAL A 12 7.33 -9.76 2.67
N ILE A 13 6.21 -10.18 3.27
CA ILE A 13 5.39 -9.31 4.12
C ILE A 13 6.21 -8.78 5.30
N VAL A 14 6.95 -9.66 5.98
CA VAL A 14 7.79 -9.29 7.13
C VAL A 14 8.88 -8.31 6.72
N VAL A 15 9.54 -8.52 5.58
CA VAL A 15 10.56 -7.61 5.06
C VAL A 15 9.98 -6.23 4.76
N ILE A 16 8.82 -6.16 4.09
CA ILE A 16 8.15 -4.89 3.79
C ILE A 16 7.82 -4.16 5.09
N LEU A 17 7.21 -4.84 6.05
CA LEU A 17 6.87 -4.24 7.35
C LEU A 17 8.11 -3.76 8.11
N ALA A 18 9.21 -4.52 8.08
CA ALA A 18 10.46 -4.11 8.71
C ALA A 18 11.03 -2.82 8.07
N LEU A 19 10.97 -2.71 6.75
CA LEU A 19 11.40 -1.52 6.01
C LEU A 19 10.52 -0.30 6.36
N ASP A 20 9.20 -0.49 6.45
CA ASP A 20 8.26 0.57 6.83
C ASP A 20 8.56 1.08 8.24
N VAL A 21 8.80 0.17 9.20
CA VAL A 21 9.18 0.55 10.57
C VAL A 21 10.49 1.35 10.57
N VAL A 22 11.51 0.90 9.84
CA VAL A 22 12.78 1.63 9.73
C VAL A 22 12.56 3.02 9.13
N ALA A 23 11.78 3.13 8.05
CA ALA A 23 11.48 4.40 7.40
C ALA A 23 10.74 5.36 8.34
N LEU A 24 9.73 4.87 9.07
CA LEU A 24 9.01 5.67 10.06
C LEU A 24 9.93 6.15 11.18
N VAL A 25 10.76 5.26 11.73
CA VAL A 25 11.74 5.62 12.75
C VAL A 25 12.68 6.70 12.24
N GLN A 26 13.18 6.58 11.00
CA GLN A 26 14.07 7.59 10.41
C GLN A 26 13.38 8.95 10.25
N VAL A 27 12.14 8.99 9.76
CA VAL A 27 11.35 10.23 9.59
C VAL A 27 11.15 10.93 10.94
N TRP A 28 10.80 10.19 11.97
CA TRP A 28 10.51 10.77 13.29
C TRP A 28 11.76 11.09 14.10
N ARG A 29 12.87 10.40 13.83
CA ARG A 29 14.18 10.69 14.43
C ARG A 29 14.82 11.96 13.88
N ASP A 30 14.52 12.36 12.64
CA ASP A 30 15.04 13.60 12.06
C ASP A 30 14.47 14.83 12.78
N ARG A 31 15.32 15.58 13.51
CA ARG A 31 14.91 16.80 14.23
C ARG A 31 14.93 18.06 13.36
N ARG A 32 15.44 18.00 12.13
CA ARG A 32 15.58 19.18 11.26
C ARG A 32 14.32 19.49 10.46
N ARG A 33 13.46 18.49 10.25
CA ARG A 33 12.22 18.63 9.46
C ARG A 33 11.05 19.03 10.34
N SER A 34 10.17 19.86 9.77
CA SER A 34 8.91 20.25 10.42
C SER A 34 7.95 19.06 10.56
N ASP A 35 7.04 19.16 11.53
CA ASP A 35 6.09 18.08 11.83
C ASP A 35 5.12 17.81 10.67
N VAL A 36 4.73 18.83 9.91
CA VAL A 36 3.91 18.68 8.71
C VAL A 36 4.62 17.80 7.67
N VAL A 37 5.91 18.01 7.45
CA VAL A 37 6.70 17.20 6.51
C VAL A 37 6.78 15.75 6.98
N LYS A 38 6.94 15.52 8.29
CA LYS A 38 6.94 14.15 8.86
C LYS A 38 5.59 13.46 8.71
N ALA A 39 4.50 14.18 8.93
CA ALA A 39 3.15 13.65 8.75
C ALA A 39 2.90 13.24 7.29
N VAL A 40 3.29 14.08 6.33
CA VAL A 40 3.19 13.76 4.89
C VAL A 40 3.99 12.49 4.57
N TRP A 41 5.24 12.39 5.02
CA TRP A 41 6.05 11.20 4.78
C TRP A 41 5.50 9.94 5.45
N THR A 42 4.91 10.06 6.63
CA THR A 42 4.23 8.94 7.30
C THR A 42 3.08 8.42 6.45
N VAL A 43 2.24 9.32 5.91
CA VAL A 43 1.15 8.94 5.01
C VAL A 43 1.69 8.26 3.75
N VAL A 44 2.76 8.79 3.16
CA VAL A 44 3.38 8.20 1.97
C VAL A 44 3.89 6.79 2.24
N ILE A 45 4.64 6.57 3.32
CA ILE A 45 5.19 5.26 3.69
C ILE A 45 4.06 4.23 3.85
N LEU A 46 2.97 4.61 4.52
CA LEU A 46 1.84 3.71 4.73
C LEU A 46 1.00 3.47 3.46
N ALA A 47 0.92 4.46 2.57
CA ALA A 47 0.11 4.37 1.36
C ALA A 47 0.79 3.53 0.26
N VAL A 48 2.10 3.70 0.06
CA VAL A 48 2.86 3.02 -1.01
C VAL A 48 2.59 1.51 -1.13
N PRO A 49 2.64 0.70 -0.05
CA PRO A 49 2.45 -0.75 -0.16
C PRO A 49 1.02 -1.15 -0.58
N VAL A 50 0.02 -0.28 -0.38
CA VAL A 50 -1.38 -0.58 -0.72
C VAL A 50 -1.84 0.00 -2.05
N ILE A 51 -1.09 0.93 -2.64
CA ILE A 51 -1.46 1.59 -3.92
C ILE A 51 -1.71 0.58 -5.04
N GLY A 52 -0.87 -0.45 -5.17
CA GLY A 52 -1.02 -1.45 -6.23
C GLY A 52 -2.33 -2.23 -6.13
N VAL A 53 -2.71 -2.61 -4.91
CA VAL A 53 -3.97 -3.32 -4.63
C VAL A 53 -5.17 -2.42 -4.92
N VAL A 54 -5.11 -1.17 -4.49
CA VAL A 54 -6.18 -0.18 -4.75
C VAL A 54 -6.33 0.08 -6.25
N GLY A 55 -5.22 0.32 -6.96
CA GLY A 55 -5.23 0.55 -8.40
C GLY A 55 -5.80 -0.64 -9.18
N TRP A 56 -5.41 -1.87 -8.80
CA TRP A 56 -5.99 -3.09 -9.37
C TRP A 56 -7.50 -3.17 -9.13
N ALA A 57 -7.96 -2.93 -7.90
CA ALA A 57 -9.37 -3.01 -7.55
C ALA A 57 -10.21 -1.99 -8.33
N VAL A 58 -9.70 -0.75 -8.45
CA VAL A 58 -10.33 0.30 -9.25
C VAL A 58 -10.42 -0.12 -10.72
N ASN A 59 -9.32 -0.59 -11.30
CA ASN A 59 -9.30 -1.04 -12.70
C ASN A 59 -10.30 -2.18 -12.94
N TRP A 60 -10.38 -3.14 -12.01
CA TRP A 60 -11.32 -4.24 -12.08
C TRP A 60 -12.78 -3.75 -12.06
N LEU A 61 -13.12 -2.80 -11.18
CA LEU A 61 -14.45 -2.20 -11.10
C LEU A 61 -14.81 -1.45 -12.38
N LEU A 62 -13.86 -0.69 -12.95
CA LEU A 62 -14.05 0.01 -14.21
C LEU A 62 -14.33 -0.97 -15.36
N GLY A 63 -13.57 -2.06 -15.46
CA GLY A 63 -13.82 -3.11 -16.45
C GLY A 63 -15.20 -3.74 -16.30
N ARG A 64 -15.65 -3.98 -15.06
CA ARG A 64 -16.99 -4.51 -14.77
C ARG A 64 -18.10 -3.53 -15.18
N ALA A 65 -17.91 -2.25 -14.90
CA ALA A 65 -18.87 -1.19 -15.26
C ALA A 65 -18.97 -1.04 -16.79
N ALA A 66 -17.84 -1.04 -17.50
CA ALA A 66 -17.81 -0.99 -18.95
C ALA A 66 -18.55 -2.20 -19.56
N ALA A 67 -18.31 -3.41 -19.07
CA ALA A 67 -18.97 -4.62 -19.55
C ALA A 67 -20.49 -4.65 -19.25
N ALA A 68 -20.96 -3.91 -18.25
CA ALA A 68 -22.38 -3.78 -17.95
C ALA A 68 -23.07 -2.79 -18.90
N LEU A 69 -22.40 -1.68 -19.23
CA LEU A 69 -22.90 -0.70 -20.21
C LEU A 69 -23.00 -1.28 -21.62
N ASP A 70 -21.99 -2.05 -22.03
CA ASP A 70 -21.96 -2.67 -23.37
C ASP A 70 -23.11 -3.68 -23.58
N ARG A 71 -23.51 -4.40 -22.52
CA ARG A 71 -24.66 -5.31 -22.55
C ARG A 71 -26.03 -4.63 -22.52
N SER A 72 -26.09 -3.35 -22.17
CA SER A 72 -27.33 -2.58 -22.12
C SER A 72 -27.65 -1.84 -23.42
N ARG A 73 -26.76 -1.97 -24.42
CA ARG A 73 -26.86 -1.36 -25.74
C ARG A 73 -27.14 -2.43 -26.79
#